data_AF-A0A1Z9HYL0-F1
#
_entry.id   AF-A0A1Z9HYL0-F1
#
_cell.length_a   1.000
_cell.length_b   1.000
_cell.length_c   1.000
_cell.angle_alpha   90.00
_cell.angle_beta   90.00
_cell.angle_gamma   90.00
#
_symmetry.space_group_name_H-M   'P 1'
#
loop_
_entity.id
_entity.type
_entity.pdbx_description
1 polymer ?
#
loop_
_entity_poly.entity_id
_entity_poly.type
_entity_poly.pdbx_seq_one_letter_code
_entity_poly.pdbx_strand_id
1 'polypeptide(L)'
;MLKNAQKDFIQRHIGPSEKEQKIMLEELGFKNLDELIENTVPEKILFKDELDIGDPNSEYKALRKLKDISKKNKVYSSFIGMGYYGTYTPYVILRN
;
A
#
# COMPACT_ATOMS: atom_id res chain seq x y z
N MET A 1 -12.90 -17.07 9.49
CA MET A 1 -12.38 -15.69 9.29
C MET A 1 -10.86 -15.74 9.35
N LEU A 2 -10.17 -15.32 8.28
CA LEU A 2 -8.71 -15.43 8.15
C LEU A 2 -8.01 -14.43 9.09
N LYS A 3 -7.58 -14.89 10.26
CA LYS A 3 -6.88 -14.08 11.29
C LYS A 3 -5.50 -13.54 10.84
N ASN A 4 -4.94 -14.02 9.73
CA ASN A 4 -3.58 -13.68 9.27
C ASN A 4 -3.52 -12.73 8.07
N ALA A 5 -4.67 -12.16 7.68
CA ALA A 5 -4.79 -11.50 6.39
C ALA A 5 -4.09 -10.11 6.32
N GLN A 6 -3.72 -9.53 7.47
CA GLN A 6 -2.87 -8.35 7.60
C GLN A 6 -1.39 -8.63 7.30
N LYS A 7 -0.87 -9.78 7.76
CA LYS A 7 0.54 -10.15 7.59
C LYS A 7 0.89 -10.42 6.13
N ASP A 8 -0.07 -10.93 5.36
CA ASP A 8 0.14 -11.32 3.96
C ASP A 8 0.55 -10.15 3.05
N PHE A 9 -0.09 -8.98 3.15
CA PHE A 9 0.28 -7.84 2.31
C PHE A 9 1.64 -7.24 2.70
N ILE A 10 1.84 -6.95 4.00
CA ILE A 10 3.08 -6.32 4.47
C ILE A 10 4.30 -7.20 4.14
N GLN A 11 4.19 -8.52 4.32
CA GLN A 11 5.26 -9.46 4.00
C GLN A 11 5.54 -9.60 2.51
N ARG A 12 4.54 -9.36 1.64
CA ARG A 12 4.74 -9.35 0.17
C ARG A 12 5.20 -8.01 -0.36
N HIS A 13 4.96 -6.93 0.38
CA HIS A 13 5.34 -5.57 0.00
C HIS A 13 6.74 -5.20 0.48
N ILE A 14 7.08 -5.52 1.73
CA ILE A 14 8.40 -5.27 2.32
C ILE A 14 9.31 -6.43 1.95
N GLY A 15 10.32 -6.15 1.11
CA GLY A 15 11.24 -7.16 0.60
C GLY A 15 12.11 -7.82 1.68
N PRO A 16 12.85 -7.05 2.51
CA PRO A 16 13.72 -7.61 3.53
C PRO A 16 12.93 -8.35 4.61
N SER A 17 13.22 -9.64 4.76
CA SER A 17 12.77 -10.46 5.87
C SER A 17 13.37 -10.00 7.20
N GLU A 18 12.81 -10.43 8.33
CA GLU A 18 13.36 -10.13 9.67
C GLU A 18 14.83 -10.53 9.81
N LYS A 19 15.26 -11.62 9.14
CA LYS A 19 16.65 -12.07 9.14
C LYS A 19 17.56 -11.11 8.35
N GLU A 20 17.12 -10.68 7.17
CA GLU A 20 17.88 -9.74 6.34
C GLU A 20 17.95 -8.36 6.99
N GLN A 21 16.86 -7.89 7.60
CA GLN A 21 16.84 -6.66 8.38
C GLN A 21 17.85 -6.71 9.52
N LYS A 22 17.95 -7.84 10.23
CA LYS A 22 18.94 -8.03 11.28
C LYS A 22 20.37 -7.93 10.76
N ILE A 23 20.69 -8.60 9.64
CA ILE A 23 22.02 -8.53 9.02
C ILE A 23 22.37 -7.10 8.63
N MET A 24 21.42 -6.37 8.02
CA MET A 24 21.62 -4.97 7.64
C MET A 24 21.84 -4.06 8.85
N LEU A 25 21.07 -4.26 9.93
CA LEU A 25 21.21 -3.47 11.16
C LEU A 25 22.55 -3.72 11.84
N GLU A 26 23.01 -4.97 11.88
CA GLU A 26 24.33 -5.34 12.40
C GLU A 26 25.46 -4.66 11.63
N GLU A 27 25.39 -4.62 10.29
CA GLU A 27 26.37 -3.92 9.45
C GLU A 27 26.40 -2.41 9.73
N LEU A 28 25.24 -1.82 10.00
CA LEU A 28 25.11 -0.39 10.34
C LEU A 28 25.42 -0.09 11.81
N GLY A 29 25.63 -1.11 12.66
CA GLY A 29 25.90 -0.95 14.09
C GLY A 29 24.68 -0.61 14.96
N PHE A 30 23.45 -0.87 14.47
CA PHE A 30 22.21 -0.65 15.22
C PHE A 30 21.62 -1.97 15.73
N LYS A 31 20.95 -1.94 16.89
CA LYS A 31 20.35 -3.12 17.52
C LYS A 31 18.99 -3.47 16.95
N ASN A 32 18.22 -2.46 16.54
CA ASN A 32 16.87 -2.61 16.00
C ASN A 32 16.50 -1.41 15.11
N LEU A 33 15.33 -1.50 14.48
CA LEU A 33 14.84 -0.45 13.58
C LEU A 33 14.48 0.85 14.31
N ASP A 34 13.99 0.77 15.55
CA ASP A 34 13.62 1.95 16.35
C ASP A 34 14.85 2.81 16.66
N GLU A 35 15.96 2.19 17.07
CA GLU A 35 17.24 2.86 17.32
C GLU A 35 17.77 3.55 16.06
N LEU A 36 17.64 2.91 14.90
CA LEU A 36 18.00 3.52 13.62
C LEU A 36 17.12 4.74 13.32
N ILE A 37 15.81 4.66 13.55
CA ILE A 37 14.87 5.77 13.31
C ILE A 37 15.19 6.96 14.23
N GLU A 38 15.38 6.71 15.52
CA GLU A 38 15.68 7.76 16.52
C GLU A 38 17.00 8.50 16.22
N ASN A 39 18.02 7.79 15.72
CA ASN A 39 19.29 8.40 15.33
C ASN A 39 19.24 9.13 13.98
N THR A 40 18.22 8.89 13.16
CA THR A 40 18.09 9.47 11.81
C THR A 40 17.12 10.64 11.78
N VAL A 41 15.98 10.53 12.47
CA VAL A 41 14.91 11.53 12.45
C VAL A 41 15.00 12.42 13.68
N PRO A 42 15.18 13.76 13.52
CA PRO A 42 15.23 14.65 14.67
C PRO A 42 13.95 14.57 15.52
N GLU A 43 14.13 14.40 16.83
CA GLU A 43 13.02 14.18 17.78
C GLU A 43 11.91 15.24 17.69
N LYS A 44 12.29 16.50 17.41
CA LYS A 44 11.37 17.63 17.32
C LYS A 44 10.31 17.49 16.21
N ILE A 45 10.58 16.66 15.21
CA ILE A 45 9.67 16.44 14.06
C ILE A 45 9.19 14.99 13.98
N LEU A 46 9.66 14.11 14.86
CA LEU A 46 9.20 12.73 14.89
C LEU A 46 7.77 12.67 15.42
N PHE A 47 6.86 12.12 14.62
CA PHE A 47 5.48 11.89 15.04
C PHE A 47 5.43 10.72 16.02
N LYS A 48 4.84 10.94 17.20
CA LYS A 48 4.86 9.98 18.32
C LYS A 48 3.51 9.28 18.58
N ASP A 49 2.45 9.74 17.94
CA ASP A 49 1.12 9.14 18.07
C ASP A 49 0.89 8.06 17.01
N GLU A 50 -0.20 7.30 17.15
CA GLU A 50 -0.64 6.36 16.12
C GLU A 50 -1.35 7.09 14.97
N LEU A 51 -1.20 6.55 13.76
CA LEU A 51 -1.93 7.07 12.59
C LEU A 51 -3.41 6.66 12.66
N ASP A 52 -4.31 7.65 12.66
CA ASP A 52 -5.76 7.43 12.58
C ASP A 52 -6.20 7.17 11.13
N ILE A 53 -5.86 5.98 10.62
CA ILE A 53 -6.16 5.54 9.24
C ILE A 53 -7.07 4.30 9.17
N GLY A 54 -7.55 3.86 10.33
CA GLY A 54 -8.42 2.70 10.50
C GLY A 54 -7.72 1.35 10.33
N ASP A 55 -8.51 0.27 10.44
CA ASP A 55 -7.97 -1.09 10.43
C ASP A 55 -7.39 -1.51 9.06
N PRO A 56 -6.28 -2.27 9.07
CA PRO A 56 -5.72 -2.83 7.86
C PRO A 56 -6.71 -3.78 7.18
N ASN A 57 -6.64 -3.84 5.85
CA ASN A 57 -7.38 -4.81 5.05
C ASN A 57 -6.41 -5.82 4.45
N SER A 58 -6.84 -7.06 4.35
CA SER A 58 -6.16 -8.01 3.47
C SER A 58 -6.33 -7.60 2.02
N GLU A 59 -5.44 -8.05 1.14
CA GLU A 59 -5.57 -7.76 -0.29
C GLU A 59 -6.94 -8.18 -0.84
N TYR A 60 -7.40 -9.39 -0.50
CA TYR A 60 -8.70 -9.88 -0.92
C TYR A 60 -9.85 -8.96 -0.46
N LYS A 61 -9.82 -8.53 0.81
CA LYS A 61 -10.84 -7.65 1.39
C LYS A 61 -10.77 -6.25 0.77
N ALA A 62 -9.57 -5.73 0.53
CA ALA A 62 -9.35 -4.43 -0.10
C ALA A 62 -9.95 -4.40 -1.52
N LEU A 63 -9.64 -5.39 -2.35
CA LEU A 63 -10.21 -5.49 -3.71
C LEU A 63 -11.74 -5.60 -3.70
N ARG A 64 -12.32 -6.37 -2.76
CA ARG A 64 -13.77 -6.46 -2.59
C ARG A 64 -14.39 -5.12 -2.20
N LYS A 65 -13.82 -4.44 -1.21
CA LYS A 65 -14.28 -3.12 -0.75
C LYS A 65 -14.24 -2.11 -1.90
N LEU A 66 -13.13 -2.06 -2.64
CA LEU A 66 -12.99 -1.19 -3.80
C LEU A 66 -13.99 -1.53 -4.91
N LYS A 67 -14.24 -2.81 -5.17
CA LYS A 67 -15.25 -3.26 -6.14
C LYS A 67 -16.67 -2.86 -5.74
N ASP A 68 -16.99 -2.86 -4.46
CA ASP A 68 -18.31 -2.43 -4.00
C ASP A 68 -18.48 -0.91 -4.05
N ILE A 69 -17.41 -0.15 -3.84
CA ILE A 69 -17.40 1.30 -4.07
C ILE A 69 -17.57 1.61 -5.57
N SER A 70 -16.81 0.93 -6.44
CA SER A 70 -16.83 1.21 -7.88
C SER A 70 -18.19 0.95 -8.53
N LYS A 71 -18.98 -0.02 -8.03
CA LYS A 71 -20.36 -0.27 -8.48
C LYS A 71 -21.32 0.91 -8.29
N LYS A 72 -20.98 1.89 -7.46
CA LYS A 72 -21.79 3.09 -7.27
C LYS A 72 -21.66 4.06 -8.45
N ASN A 73 -20.61 3.93 -9.26
CA ASN A 73 -20.42 4.77 -10.44
C ASN A 73 -21.40 4.36 -11.55
N LYS A 74 -21.90 5.35 -12.30
CA LYS A 74 -22.74 5.12 -13.48
C LYS A 74 -21.92 5.42 -14.73
N VAL A 75 -21.73 4.40 -15.57
CA VAL A 75 -20.98 4.52 -16.82
C VAL A 75 -21.98 4.84 -17.94
N TYR A 76 -21.87 6.04 -18.51
CA TYR A 76 -22.70 6.50 -19.62
C TYR A 76 -21.88 6.64 -20.90
N SER A 77 -22.54 6.52 -22.05
CA SER A 77 -22.02 7.02 -23.32
C SER A 77 -21.96 8.55 -23.25
N SER A 78 -20.79 9.07 -22.89
CA SER A 78 -20.59 10.49 -22.62
C SER A 78 -20.05 11.20 -23.85
N PHE A 79 -20.83 12.14 -24.38
CA PHE A 79 -20.46 12.97 -25.54
C PHE A 79 -20.24 14.45 -25.15
N ILE A 80 -19.83 14.69 -23.90
CA ILE A 80 -19.57 16.04 -23.37
C ILE A 80 -18.42 16.72 -24.14
N GLY A 81 -17.44 15.95 -24.59
CA GLY A 81 -16.27 16.46 -25.30
C GLY A 81 -15.31 17.16 -24.35
N MET A 82 -14.98 18.42 -24.65
CA MET A 82 -14.07 19.25 -23.84
C MET A 82 -12.68 18.61 -23.62
N GLY A 83 -12.17 17.89 -24.62
CA GLY A 83 -10.84 17.27 -24.58
C GLY A 83 -10.81 15.81 -24.15
N TYR A 84 -11.93 15.21 -23.75
CA TYR A 84 -12.02 13.78 -23.46
C TYR A 84 -13.05 13.11 -24.37
N TYR A 85 -12.61 12.04 -25.04
CA TYR A 85 -13.41 11.27 -25.99
C TYR A 85 -13.27 9.79 -25.69
N GLY A 86 -14.39 9.06 -25.64
CA GLY A 86 -14.38 7.61 -25.45
C GLY A 86 -13.62 6.90 -26.58
N THR A 87 -12.88 5.86 -26.24
CA THR A 87 -12.07 5.10 -27.20
C THR A 87 -12.11 3.60 -26.91
N TYR A 88 -11.75 2.80 -27.91
CA TYR A 88 -11.52 1.38 -27.76
C TYR A 88 -10.04 1.14 -27.51
N THR A 89 -9.66 0.85 -26.27
CA THR A 89 -8.28 0.46 -25.93
C THR A 89 -8.03 -0.96 -26.43
N PRO A 90 -7.06 -1.19 -27.35
CA PRO A 90 -6.75 -2.53 -27.82
C PRO A 90 -6.30 -3.44 -26.67
N TYR A 91 -6.93 -4.61 -26.51
CA TYR A 91 -6.67 -5.49 -25.35
C TYR A 91 -5.22 -5.97 -25.23
N VAL A 92 -4.52 -6.12 -26.36
CA VAL A 92 -3.10 -6.50 -26.35
C VAL A 92 -2.22 -5.41 -25.72
N ILE A 93 -2.59 -4.14 -25.90
CA ILE A 93 -1.90 -3.00 -25.28
C ILE A 93 -2.31 -2.85 -23.81
N LEU A 94 -3.57 -3.15 -23.48
CA LEU A 94 -4.04 -3.03 -22.10
C LEU A 94 -3.40 -4.06 -21.15
N ARG A 95 -3.17 -5.28 -21.62
CA ARG A 95 -2.77 -6.42 -20.77
C ARG A 95 -1.26 -6.58 -20.61
N ASN A 96 -0.51 -6.40 -21.70
CA ASN A 96 0.94 -6.68 -21.76
C ASN A 96 1.74 -5.42 -21.49
#